data_AF-A0A963SIB1-F1
#
_entry.id   AF-A0A963SIB1-F1
#
_cell.length_a   1.000
_cell.length_b   1.000
_cell.length_c   1.000
_cell.angle_alpha   90.00
_cell.angle_beta   90.00
_cell.angle_gamma   90.00
#
_symmetry.space_group_name_H-M   'P 1'
#
loop_
_entity.id
_entity.type
_entity.pdbx_description
1 polymer ?
#
loop_
_entity_poly.entity_id
_entity_poly.type
_entity_poly.pdbx_seq_one_letter_code
_entity_poly.pdbx_strand_id
1 'polypeptide(L)'
;PWPRIQTAMMDEKSLMVTYKDWRGEPRGSVKKAAKNPDQFGDCIDCTQCVQVCPTGIDIREGPQIGCITCALCIDACDRVMKDIGRPRGLIDYATLEDCEREAAGGETRPAWKALLRPRTIAYFLIWASIGMGLLFALGVRSHTDLTVSPDRNPPFMLMSDGSVRNSYTLKLRNMESRPRRMEIAVEGLAGATMWTDTIAREQAAATQEMEVPADETLTVRAYVQAPEGTPAGEFTFRMTSLDEQRETDTGSTRFDAPGGEQ
;
A
#
# COMPACT_ATOMS: atom_id res chain seq x y z
N PRO A 1 -1.64 -3.64 -28.53
CA PRO A 1 -0.52 -2.80 -28.02
C PRO A 1 0.25 -3.48 -26.88
N TRP A 2 -0.44 -4.16 -25.96
CA TRP A 2 0.14 -4.84 -24.80
C TRP A 2 1.36 -5.73 -25.10
N PRO A 3 1.32 -6.64 -26.11
CA PRO A 3 2.48 -7.51 -26.38
C PRO A 3 3.75 -6.75 -26.77
N ARG A 4 3.61 -5.60 -27.45
CA ARG A 4 4.76 -4.76 -27.84
C ARG A 4 5.40 -4.06 -26.63
N ILE A 5 4.59 -3.63 -25.67
CA ILE A 5 5.09 -3.01 -24.43
C ILE A 5 5.83 -4.07 -23.62
N GLN A 6 5.26 -5.28 -23.51
CA GLN A 6 5.89 -6.40 -22.81
C GLN A 6 7.26 -6.75 -23.39
N THR A 7 7.39 -6.83 -24.73
CA THR A 7 8.69 -7.09 -25.37
C THR A 7 9.69 -5.95 -25.13
N ALA A 8 9.25 -4.69 -25.09
CA ALA A 8 10.14 -3.54 -24.81
C ALA A 8 10.67 -3.50 -23.36
N MET A 9 10.02 -4.19 -22.43
CA MET A 9 10.45 -4.29 -21.02
C MET A 9 11.41 -5.46 -20.77
N MET A 10 11.63 -6.32 -21.76
CA MET A 10 12.52 -7.49 -21.66
C MET A 10 13.93 -7.12 -22.11
N ASP A 11 14.93 -7.63 -21.40
CA ASP A 11 16.36 -7.56 -21.75
C ASP A 11 16.94 -8.97 -21.92
N GLU A 12 18.21 -9.10 -22.33
CA GLU A 12 18.90 -10.39 -22.56
C GLU A 12 18.99 -11.23 -21.28
N LYS A 13 18.81 -10.56 -20.14
CA LYS A 13 18.83 -11.18 -18.83
C LYS A 13 17.41 -11.51 -18.38
N SER A 14 16.35 -11.14 -19.07
CA SER A 14 14.99 -11.41 -18.63
C SER A 14 14.71 -12.92 -18.68
N LEU A 15 14.12 -13.45 -17.60
CA LEU A 15 13.81 -14.87 -17.52
C LEU A 15 12.55 -15.13 -18.36
N MET A 16 12.70 -15.86 -19.46
CA MET A 16 11.62 -16.13 -20.42
C MET A 16 11.49 -17.62 -20.68
N VAL A 17 10.32 -18.05 -21.14
CA VAL A 17 10.13 -19.41 -21.66
C VAL A 17 10.85 -19.50 -23.00
N THR A 18 11.86 -20.35 -23.07
CA THR A 18 12.82 -20.38 -24.19
C THR A 18 13.04 -21.81 -24.65
N TYR A 19 12.96 -22.04 -25.97
CA TYR A 19 13.45 -23.26 -26.60
C TYR A 19 14.97 -23.17 -26.76
N LYS A 20 15.70 -24.16 -26.23
CA LYS A 20 17.17 -24.23 -26.33
C LYS A 20 17.57 -24.79 -27.69
N ASP A 21 17.62 -23.92 -28.69
CA ASP A 21 17.95 -24.22 -30.08
C ASP A 21 19.30 -24.95 -30.23
N TRP A 22 20.33 -24.51 -29.51
CA TRP A 22 21.67 -25.15 -29.50
C TRP A 22 21.65 -26.62 -29.05
N ARG A 23 20.62 -27.04 -28.32
CA ARG A 23 20.42 -28.42 -27.85
C ARG A 23 19.42 -29.17 -28.72
N GLY A 24 18.39 -28.48 -29.18
CA GLY A 24 17.27 -29.07 -29.90
C GLY A 24 17.54 -29.29 -31.39
N GLU A 25 18.35 -28.44 -31.99
CA GLU A 25 18.58 -28.42 -33.44
C GLU A 25 19.90 -29.12 -33.85
N PRO A 26 19.95 -29.74 -35.04
CA PRO A 26 18.83 -29.92 -35.97
C PRO A 26 17.82 -30.97 -35.48
N ARG A 27 16.53 -30.63 -35.53
CA ARG A 27 15.46 -31.51 -35.07
C ARG A 27 15.21 -32.71 -35.99
N GLY A 28 14.77 -33.83 -35.42
CA GLY A 28 14.40 -34.99 -36.23
C GLY A 28 13.75 -36.13 -35.45
N SER A 29 12.91 -36.91 -36.13
CA SER A 29 12.17 -38.02 -35.49
C SER A 29 13.10 -39.01 -34.77
N VAL A 30 12.60 -39.63 -33.70
CA VAL A 30 13.32 -40.64 -32.90
C VAL A 30 13.98 -41.72 -33.77
N LYS A 31 13.28 -42.20 -34.82
CA LYS A 31 13.82 -43.23 -35.73
C LYS A 31 15.02 -42.75 -36.56
N LYS A 32 15.06 -41.48 -36.93
CA LYS A 32 16.19 -40.88 -37.68
C LYS A 32 17.37 -40.64 -36.75
N ALA A 33 17.11 -40.09 -35.56
CA ALA A 33 18.13 -39.91 -34.54
C ALA A 33 18.76 -41.24 -34.09
N ALA A 34 17.98 -42.33 -34.01
CA ALA A 34 18.52 -43.65 -33.69
C ALA A 34 19.45 -44.21 -34.79
N LYS A 35 19.26 -43.81 -36.06
CA LYS A 35 20.11 -44.23 -37.18
C LYS A 35 21.38 -43.40 -37.29
N ASN A 36 21.28 -42.09 -37.05
CA ASN A 36 22.40 -41.16 -37.10
C ASN A 36 22.38 -40.25 -35.85
N PRO A 37 22.86 -40.73 -34.69
CA PRO A 37 22.77 -40.00 -33.43
C PRO A 37 23.46 -38.63 -33.46
N ASP A 38 24.62 -38.55 -34.13
CA ASP A 38 25.45 -37.33 -34.17
C ASP A 38 24.89 -36.24 -35.10
N GLN A 39 23.81 -36.52 -35.84
CA GLN A 39 23.23 -35.62 -36.82
C GLN A 39 21.97 -34.92 -36.33
N PHE A 40 21.46 -35.22 -35.13
CA PHE A 40 20.21 -34.67 -34.62
C PHE A 40 20.33 -34.24 -33.16
N GLY A 41 19.73 -33.10 -32.85
CA GLY A 41 19.57 -32.63 -31.48
C GLY A 41 18.47 -33.36 -30.71
N ASP A 42 18.12 -32.78 -29.56
CA ASP A 42 17.17 -33.36 -28.63
C ASP A 42 15.71 -33.22 -29.06
N CYS A 43 15.39 -32.28 -29.96
CA CYS A 43 14.04 -32.08 -30.45
C CYS A 43 13.63 -33.17 -31.45
N ILE A 44 12.53 -33.86 -31.15
CA ILE A 44 12.01 -34.95 -32.00
C ILE A 44 10.95 -34.53 -33.02
N ASP A 45 10.72 -33.22 -33.17
CA ASP A 45 9.74 -32.64 -34.10
C ASP A 45 8.29 -33.16 -33.91
N CYS A 46 7.88 -33.41 -32.65
CA CYS A 46 6.55 -33.94 -32.32
C CYS A 46 5.42 -32.89 -32.27
N THR A 47 5.77 -31.60 -32.40
CA THR A 47 4.88 -30.42 -32.38
C THR A 47 3.97 -30.25 -31.15
N GLN A 48 4.16 -31.05 -30.08
CA GLN A 48 3.34 -30.95 -28.87
C GLN A 48 3.39 -29.56 -28.23
N CYS A 49 4.55 -28.90 -28.23
CA CYS A 49 4.71 -27.53 -27.73
C CYS A 49 3.84 -26.50 -28.48
N VAL A 50 3.56 -26.74 -29.77
CA VAL A 50 2.71 -25.88 -30.61
C VAL A 50 1.24 -26.16 -30.33
N GLN A 51 0.87 -27.45 -30.21
CA GLN A 51 -0.52 -27.88 -29.98
C GLN A 51 -1.07 -27.40 -28.63
N VAL A 52 -0.22 -27.31 -27.60
CA VAL A 52 -0.63 -26.81 -26.27
C VAL A 52 -0.60 -25.29 -26.16
N CYS A 53 -0.09 -24.57 -27.17
CA CYS A 53 0.07 -23.14 -27.09
C CYS A 53 -1.29 -22.45 -27.32
N PRO A 54 -1.84 -21.72 -26.33
CA PRO A 54 -3.16 -21.09 -26.46
C PRO A 54 -3.18 -19.96 -27.49
N THR A 55 -2.01 -19.43 -27.85
CA THR A 55 -1.84 -18.37 -28.84
C THR A 55 -1.34 -18.88 -30.20
N GLY A 56 -1.14 -20.19 -30.34
CA GLY A 56 -0.76 -20.83 -31.60
C GLY A 56 0.64 -20.52 -32.11
N ILE A 57 1.54 -20.02 -31.26
CA ILE A 57 2.94 -19.77 -31.65
C ILE A 57 3.77 -21.05 -31.65
N ASP A 58 4.78 -21.10 -32.52
CA ASP A 58 5.82 -22.13 -32.47
C ASP A 58 7.04 -21.62 -31.70
N ILE A 59 7.14 -22.04 -30.44
CA ILE A 59 8.25 -21.64 -29.55
C ILE A 59 9.64 -22.03 -30.09
N ARG A 60 9.71 -22.95 -31.06
CA ARG A 60 10.97 -23.37 -31.70
C ARG A 60 11.52 -22.33 -32.68
N GLU A 61 10.70 -21.37 -33.11
CA GLU A 61 11.11 -20.25 -33.96
C GLU A 61 11.69 -19.08 -33.16
N GLY A 62 11.86 -19.26 -31.85
CA GLY A 62 12.40 -18.24 -30.94
C GLY A 62 11.32 -17.35 -30.30
N PRO A 63 11.73 -16.24 -29.68
CA PRO A 63 10.82 -15.34 -28.98
C PRO A 63 9.82 -14.68 -29.94
N GLN A 64 8.53 -14.93 -29.71
CA GLN A 64 7.44 -14.35 -30.49
C GLN A 64 6.57 -13.42 -29.65
N ILE A 65 6.05 -12.35 -30.26
CA ILE A 65 5.17 -11.37 -29.61
C ILE A 65 3.88 -12.03 -29.08
N GLY A 66 3.44 -13.15 -29.67
CA GLY A 66 2.28 -13.90 -29.20
C GLY A 66 2.51 -14.73 -27.93
N CYS A 67 3.74 -14.83 -27.43
CA CYS A 67 4.04 -15.60 -26.22
C CYS A 67 3.51 -14.85 -24.98
N ILE A 68 2.59 -15.49 -24.25
CA ILE A 68 2.06 -14.98 -22.97
C ILE A 68 2.77 -15.60 -21.75
N THR A 69 3.90 -16.28 -21.96
CA THR A 69 4.71 -16.89 -20.90
C THR A 69 3.95 -17.86 -19.98
N CYS A 70 2.96 -18.60 -20.52
CA CYS A 70 2.13 -19.53 -19.74
C CYS A 70 2.81 -20.87 -19.39
N ALA A 71 3.99 -21.15 -19.95
CA ALA A 71 4.79 -22.36 -19.71
C ALA A 71 4.15 -23.72 -20.07
N LEU A 72 2.97 -23.78 -20.68
CA LEU A 72 2.35 -25.06 -21.09
C LEU A 72 3.23 -25.88 -22.05
N CYS A 73 4.03 -25.20 -22.89
CA CYS A 73 4.98 -25.84 -23.78
C CYS A 73 6.15 -26.54 -23.05
N ILE A 74 6.53 -26.05 -21.86
CA ILE A 74 7.55 -26.70 -21.00
C ILE A 74 7.02 -28.06 -20.56
N ASP A 75 5.83 -28.10 -19.93
CA ASP A 75 5.23 -29.32 -19.41
C ASP A 75 5.00 -30.37 -20.50
N ALA A 76 4.51 -29.94 -21.67
CA ALA A 76 4.28 -30.83 -22.80
C ALA A 76 5.60 -31.39 -23.36
N CYS A 77 6.64 -30.57 -23.48
CA CYS A 77 7.94 -31.00 -23.97
C CYS A 77 8.62 -31.94 -22.97
N ASP A 78 8.63 -31.61 -21.68
CA ASP A 78 9.24 -32.44 -20.64
C ASP A 78 8.58 -33.81 -20.50
N ARG A 79 7.27 -33.91 -20.72
CA ARG A 79 6.57 -35.19 -20.81
C ARG A 79 7.10 -36.02 -21.97
N VAL A 80 7.18 -35.45 -23.17
CA VAL A 80 7.73 -36.15 -24.35
C VAL A 80 9.18 -36.57 -24.12
N MET A 81 10.02 -35.68 -23.58
CA MET A 81 11.43 -35.97 -23.29
C MET A 81 11.56 -37.14 -22.30
N LYS A 82 10.72 -37.16 -21.26
CA LYS A 82 10.64 -38.27 -20.31
C LYS A 82 10.26 -39.58 -20.99
N ASP A 83 9.24 -39.57 -21.85
CA ASP A 83 8.71 -40.77 -22.50
C ASP A 83 9.72 -41.42 -23.46
N ILE A 84 10.58 -40.60 -24.08
CA ILE A 84 11.67 -41.08 -24.97
C ILE A 84 13.01 -41.28 -24.25
N GLY A 85 13.09 -41.02 -22.94
CA GLY A 85 14.30 -41.21 -22.15
C GLY A 85 15.40 -40.17 -22.38
N ARG A 86 15.07 -38.95 -22.84
CA ARG A 86 16.02 -37.84 -22.99
C ARG A 86 15.93 -36.87 -21.80
N PRO A 87 16.98 -36.07 -21.49
CA PRO A 87 16.94 -35.13 -20.37
C PRO A 87 15.83 -34.07 -20.56
N ARG A 88 15.27 -33.57 -19.46
CA ARG A 88 14.27 -32.48 -19.47
C ARG A 88 14.88 -31.11 -19.76
N GLY A 89 14.06 -30.08 -19.91
CA GLY A 89 14.51 -28.70 -20.07
C GLY A 89 15.00 -28.36 -21.48
N LEU A 90 14.42 -28.99 -22.50
CA LEU A 90 14.62 -28.56 -23.90
C LEU A 90 13.89 -27.25 -24.17
N ILE A 91 12.72 -27.05 -23.56
CA ILE A 91 12.07 -25.77 -23.37
C ILE A 91 12.06 -25.51 -21.87
N ASP A 92 12.58 -24.38 -21.43
CA ASP A 92 12.66 -24.05 -20.00
C ASP A 92 12.64 -22.53 -19.78
N TYR A 93 12.54 -22.11 -18.52
CA TYR A 93 12.82 -20.73 -18.13
C TYR A 93 14.32 -20.47 -18.20
N ALA A 94 14.73 -19.70 -19.20
CA ALA A 94 16.12 -19.33 -19.41
C ALA A 94 16.24 -17.87 -19.83
N THR A 95 17.35 -17.25 -19.47
CA THR A 95 17.74 -15.94 -20.01
C THR A 95 18.50 -16.15 -21.32
N LEU A 96 18.54 -15.14 -22.19
CA LEU A 96 19.32 -15.23 -23.43
C LEU A 96 20.81 -15.42 -23.12
N GLU A 97 21.33 -14.68 -22.14
CA GLU A 97 22.72 -14.80 -21.65
C GLU A 97 23.04 -16.23 -21.14
N ASP A 98 22.10 -16.87 -20.45
CA ASP A 98 22.26 -18.26 -20.00
C ASP A 98 22.29 -19.23 -21.18
N CYS A 99 21.41 -19.05 -22.17
CA CYS A 99 21.38 -19.88 -23.36
C CYS A 99 22.68 -19.76 -24.16
N GLU A 100 23.18 -18.54 -24.39
CA GLU A 100 24.45 -18.29 -25.08
C GLU A 100 25.62 -18.94 -24.36
N ARG A 101 25.65 -18.87 -23.03
CA ARG A 101 26.71 -19.52 -22.24
C ARG A 101 26.61 -21.04 -22.27
N GLU A 102 25.41 -21.60 -22.12
CA GLU A 102 25.20 -23.05 -22.20
C GLU A 102 25.61 -23.58 -23.58
N ALA A 103 25.29 -22.86 -24.66
CA ALA A 103 25.72 -23.16 -26.01
C ALA A 103 27.25 -23.13 -26.18
N ALA A 104 27.94 -22.24 -25.45
CA ALA A 104 29.40 -22.17 -25.41
C ALA A 104 30.05 -23.25 -24.50
N GLY A 105 29.27 -24.18 -23.94
CA GLY A 105 29.74 -25.26 -23.07
C GLY A 105 29.87 -24.89 -21.60
N GLY A 106 29.36 -23.72 -21.18
CA GLY A 106 29.30 -23.35 -19.77
C GLY A 106 28.20 -24.06 -19.00
N GLU A 107 28.33 -24.13 -17.68
CA GLU A 107 27.35 -24.80 -16.82
C GLU A 107 25.99 -24.09 -16.81
N THR A 108 24.93 -24.89 -16.67
CA THR A 108 23.56 -24.40 -16.49
C THR A 108 23.44 -23.68 -15.14
N ARG A 109 23.04 -22.41 -15.16
CA ARG A 109 22.74 -21.66 -13.91
C ARG A 109 21.31 -21.97 -13.48
N PRO A 110 21.07 -22.17 -12.17
CA PRO A 110 19.70 -22.22 -11.65
C PRO A 110 18.95 -20.90 -11.91
N ALA A 111 17.67 -20.99 -12.31
CA ALA A 111 16.84 -19.84 -12.66
C ALA A 111 16.73 -18.79 -11.51
N TRP A 112 16.80 -19.19 -10.24
CA TRP A 112 16.76 -18.24 -9.11
C TRP A 112 17.96 -17.28 -9.08
N LYS A 113 19.12 -17.66 -9.63
CA LYS A 113 20.27 -16.76 -9.74
C LYS A 113 20.01 -15.62 -10.73
N ALA A 114 19.10 -15.82 -11.69
CA ALA A 114 18.66 -14.75 -12.59
C ALA A 114 17.87 -13.65 -11.84
N LEU A 115 17.25 -13.97 -10.69
CA LEU A 115 16.54 -13.00 -9.85
C LEU A 115 17.50 -12.15 -8.99
N LEU A 116 18.65 -12.69 -8.61
CA LEU A 116 19.64 -12.02 -7.75
C LEU A 116 20.54 -11.06 -8.53
N ARG A 117 19.94 -9.97 -9.03
CA ARG A 117 20.67 -8.90 -9.72
C ARG A 117 20.75 -7.63 -8.90
N PRO A 118 21.84 -6.86 -8.99
CA PRO A 118 21.94 -5.56 -8.33
C PRO A 118 20.74 -4.66 -8.62
N ARG A 119 20.26 -4.62 -9.88
CA ARG A 119 19.08 -3.84 -10.28
C ARG A 119 17.80 -4.33 -9.59
N THR A 120 17.53 -5.63 -9.59
CA THR A 120 16.35 -6.23 -8.93
C THR A 120 16.39 -6.02 -7.42
N ILE A 121 17.55 -6.18 -6.80
CA ILE A 121 17.76 -5.94 -5.36
C ILE A 121 17.51 -4.47 -5.03
N ALA A 122 18.00 -3.53 -5.84
CA ALA A 122 17.75 -2.10 -5.65
C ALA A 122 16.24 -1.78 -5.71
N TYR A 123 15.52 -2.31 -6.70
CA TYR A 123 14.06 -2.14 -6.78
C TYR A 123 13.34 -2.76 -5.57
N PHE A 124 13.73 -3.96 -5.15
CA PHE A 124 13.17 -4.60 -3.97
C PHE A 124 13.39 -3.77 -2.71
N LEU A 125 14.61 -3.24 -2.49
CA LEU A 125 14.94 -2.42 -1.33
C LEU A 125 14.16 -1.11 -1.32
N ILE A 126 14.00 -0.44 -2.47
CA ILE A 126 13.21 0.79 -2.59
C ILE A 126 11.74 0.52 -2.27
N TRP A 127 11.16 -0.54 -2.84
CA TRP A 127 9.76 -0.89 -2.56
C TRP A 127 9.56 -1.34 -1.10
N ALA A 128 10.50 -2.11 -0.56
CA ALA A 128 10.48 -2.54 0.83
C ALA A 128 10.61 -1.35 1.80
N SER A 129 11.45 -0.35 1.49
CA SER A 129 11.59 0.84 2.33
C SER A 129 10.33 1.70 2.34
N ILE A 130 9.67 1.86 1.18
CA ILE A 130 8.36 2.52 1.09
C ILE A 130 7.33 1.77 1.91
N GLY A 131 7.24 0.44 1.74
CA GLY A 131 6.30 -0.40 2.51
C GLY A 131 6.55 -0.30 4.01
N MET A 132 7.81 -0.34 4.43
CA MET A 132 8.20 -0.17 5.83
C MET A 132 7.84 1.22 6.37
N GLY A 133 8.07 2.27 5.58
CA GLY A 133 7.68 3.64 5.94
C GLY A 133 6.17 3.79 6.13
N LEU A 134 5.37 3.16 5.27
CA LEU A 134 3.91 3.15 5.39
C LEU A 134 3.43 2.35 6.61
N LEU A 135 4.03 1.19 6.89
CA LEU A 135 3.72 0.40 8.09
C LEU A 135 4.09 1.16 9.37
N PHE A 136 5.24 1.84 9.38
CA PHE A 136 5.64 2.71 10.48
C PHE A 136 4.65 3.86 10.67
N ALA A 137 4.31 4.58 9.60
CA ALA A 137 3.34 5.67 9.64
C ALA A 137 1.95 5.22 10.12
N LEU A 138 1.53 4.00 9.76
CA LEU A 138 0.29 3.41 10.26
C LEU A 138 0.37 3.09 11.75
N GLY A 139 1.51 2.58 12.23
CA GLY A 139 1.71 2.20 13.62
C GLY A 139 1.84 3.38 14.60
N VAL A 140 2.29 4.55 14.14
CA VAL A 140 2.42 5.76 14.97
C VAL A 140 1.26 6.75 14.79
N ARG A 141 0.24 6.38 14.02
CA ARG A 141 -0.93 7.22 13.77
C ARG A 141 -1.72 7.39 15.06
N SER A 142 -2.11 8.62 15.39
CA SER A 142 -3.06 8.88 16.47
C SER A 142 -4.46 8.38 16.09
N HIS A 143 -5.13 7.75 17.05
CA HIS A 143 -6.50 7.23 16.88
C HIS A 143 -7.58 8.22 17.35
N THR A 144 -7.17 9.44 17.71
CA THR A 144 -8.07 10.52 18.11
C THR A 144 -7.82 11.77 17.29
N ASP A 145 -8.90 12.46 16.94
CA ASP A 145 -8.88 13.72 16.18
C ASP A 145 -9.96 14.68 16.74
N LEU A 146 -9.56 15.91 17.04
CA LEU A 146 -10.40 17.00 17.52
C LEU A 146 -10.45 18.10 16.46
N THR A 147 -11.62 18.29 15.86
CA THR A 147 -11.87 19.46 15.01
C THR A 147 -12.68 20.49 15.79
N VAL A 148 -12.17 21.72 15.88
CA VAL A 148 -12.83 22.87 16.52
C VAL A 148 -13.30 23.84 15.45
N SER A 149 -14.55 24.26 15.51
CA SER A 149 -15.12 25.26 14.59
C SER A 149 -15.91 26.32 15.36
N PRO A 150 -15.45 27.58 15.41
CA PRO A 150 -16.18 28.65 16.08
C PRO A 150 -17.51 28.97 15.37
N ASP A 151 -18.57 29.16 16.14
CA ASP A 151 -19.84 29.63 15.60
C ASP A 151 -19.76 31.13 15.32
N ARG A 152 -20.01 31.52 14.08
CA ARG A 152 -19.85 32.92 13.64
C ARG A 152 -21.09 33.80 13.87
N ASN A 153 -22.20 33.25 14.32
CA ASN A 153 -23.46 33.98 14.44
C ASN A 153 -24.32 33.51 15.63
N PRO A 154 -24.42 34.29 16.73
CA PRO A 154 -23.62 35.49 17.04
C PRO A 154 -22.17 35.12 17.43
N PRO A 155 -21.17 35.99 17.18
CA PRO A 155 -19.78 35.73 17.53
C PRO A 155 -19.56 35.64 19.05
N PHE A 156 -20.27 36.49 19.81
CA PHE A 156 -20.30 36.46 21.27
C PHE A 156 -21.67 36.86 21.79
N MET A 157 -21.99 36.45 23.03
CA MET A 157 -23.18 36.86 23.76
C MET A 157 -22.80 37.37 25.14
N LEU A 158 -23.28 38.57 25.48
CA LEU A 158 -23.17 39.12 26.83
C LEU A 158 -24.26 38.53 27.72
N MET A 159 -23.85 38.05 28.87
CA MET A 159 -24.72 37.47 29.88
C MET A 159 -25.14 38.54 30.90
N SER A 160 -26.20 38.28 31.66
CA SER A 160 -26.72 39.21 32.68
C SER A 160 -25.76 39.48 33.84
N ASP A 161 -24.76 38.62 34.02
CA ASP A 161 -23.70 38.70 35.02
C ASP A 161 -22.44 39.43 34.51
N GLY A 162 -22.48 40.00 33.30
CA GLY A 162 -21.33 40.69 32.66
C GLY A 162 -20.35 39.75 31.96
N SER A 163 -20.53 38.42 32.09
CA SER A 163 -19.67 37.45 31.42
C SER A 163 -19.93 37.38 29.92
N VAL A 164 -18.90 36.95 29.17
CA VAL A 164 -18.96 36.80 27.72
C VAL A 164 -19.01 35.32 27.37
N ARG A 165 -19.97 34.93 26.51
CA ARG A 165 -20.14 33.56 26.03
C ARG A 165 -19.90 33.46 24.53
N ASN A 166 -19.01 32.55 24.14
CA ASN A 166 -18.79 32.13 22.76
C ASN A 166 -19.24 30.68 22.56
N SER A 167 -19.60 30.34 21.33
CA SER A 167 -20.07 29.00 20.98
C SER A 167 -19.13 28.37 19.94
N TYR A 168 -18.85 27.08 20.09
CA TYR A 168 -17.96 26.32 19.24
C TYR A 168 -18.60 24.97 18.94
N THR A 169 -18.51 24.52 17.70
CA THR A 169 -18.82 23.14 17.32
C THR A 169 -17.54 22.32 17.46
N LEU A 170 -17.55 21.34 18.36
CA LEU A 170 -16.46 20.39 18.57
C LEU A 170 -16.84 19.07 17.92
N LYS A 171 -15.96 18.52 17.09
CA LYS A 171 -16.09 17.17 16.54
C LYS A 171 -14.98 16.32 17.11
N LEU A 172 -15.35 15.37 17.95
CA LEU A 172 -14.46 14.42 18.58
C LEU A 172 -14.56 13.10 17.84
N ARG A 173 -13.46 12.66 17.25
CA ARG A 173 -13.42 11.43 16.47
C ARG A 173 -12.67 10.35 17.23
N ASN A 174 -13.33 9.20 17.37
CA ASN A 174 -12.73 7.97 17.86
C ASN A 174 -12.48 7.03 16.69
N MET A 175 -11.22 6.69 16.43
CA MET A 175 -10.84 5.70 15.40
C MET A 175 -10.54 4.32 15.98
N GLU A 176 -10.88 4.08 17.25
CA GLU A 176 -10.79 2.77 17.90
C GLU A 176 -12.13 2.02 17.80
N SER A 177 -12.03 0.70 17.72
CA SER A 177 -13.19 -0.22 17.66
C SER A 177 -13.90 -0.43 19.01
N ARG A 178 -13.60 0.42 20.00
CA ARG A 178 -14.19 0.42 21.34
C ARG A 178 -14.62 1.84 21.74
N PRO A 179 -15.71 2.01 22.50
CA PRO A 179 -16.05 3.29 23.10
C PRO A 179 -14.91 3.81 23.98
N ARG A 180 -14.65 5.12 23.92
CA ARG A 180 -13.57 5.76 24.67
C ARG A 180 -14.09 6.99 25.41
N ARG A 181 -13.70 7.11 26.68
CA ARG A 181 -13.88 8.35 27.45
C ARG A 181 -12.78 9.33 27.05
N MET A 182 -13.20 10.53 26.66
CA MET A 182 -12.33 11.62 26.24
C MET A 182 -12.63 12.83 27.11
N GLU A 183 -11.57 13.44 27.64
CA GLU A 183 -11.63 14.71 28.35
C GLU A 183 -11.32 15.83 27.36
N ILE A 184 -12.13 16.88 27.35
CA ILE A 184 -11.82 18.14 26.68
C ILE A 184 -11.50 19.16 27.76
N ALA A 185 -10.40 19.89 27.60
CA ALA A 185 -9.98 20.98 28.46
C ALA A 185 -9.89 22.28 27.65
N VAL A 186 -10.30 23.39 28.27
CA VAL A 186 -10.03 24.74 27.75
C VAL A 186 -8.71 25.25 28.34
N GLU A 187 -7.74 25.55 27.49
CA GLU A 187 -6.43 26.07 27.87
C GLU A 187 -6.20 27.47 27.29
N GLY A 188 -5.58 28.36 28.07
CA GLY A 188 -5.25 29.72 27.63
C GLY A 188 -6.31 30.79 27.97
N LEU A 189 -7.44 30.42 28.58
CA LEU A 189 -8.46 31.35 29.10
C LEU A 189 -8.61 31.21 30.62
N ALA A 190 -8.09 32.17 31.36
CA ALA A 190 -8.14 32.15 32.83
C ALA A 190 -9.58 32.32 33.34
N GLY A 191 -10.05 31.37 34.16
CA GLY A 191 -11.39 31.42 34.74
C GLY A 191 -12.53 31.10 33.76
N ALA A 192 -12.22 30.65 32.54
CA ALA A 192 -13.23 30.20 31.60
C ALA A 192 -13.80 28.84 32.02
N THR A 193 -15.10 28.71 31.84
CA THR A 193 -15.83 27.45 32.02
C THR A 193 -16.53 27.10 30.73
N MET A 194 -16.74 25.81 30.49
CA MET A 194 -17.52 25.35 29.35
C MET A 194 -18.59 24.35 29.77
N TRP A 195 -19.64 24.29 28.98
CA TRP A 195 -20.64 23.21 28.98
C TRP A 195 -21.01 22.88 27.53
N THR A 196 -21.71 21.78 27.31
CA THR A 196 -22.11 21.33 25.97
C THR A 196 -23.64 21.29 25.84
N ASP A 197 -24.14 20.95 24.66
CA ASP A 197 -25.54 20.58 24.45
C ASP A 197 -25.97 19.31 25.23
N THR A 198 -25.01 18.44 25.55
CA THR A 198 -25.22 17.22 26.34
C THR A 198 -25.04 17.41 27.84
N ILE A 199 -24.30 18.43 28.29
CA ILE A 199 -23.97 18.70 29.69
C ILE A 199 -24.61 20.02 30.12
N ALA A 200 -25.43 19.97 31.17
CA ALA A 200 -26.16 21.13 31.64
C ALA A 200 -25.22 22.23 32.17
N ARG A 201 -25.64 23.49 32.06
CA ARG A 201 -24.84 24.68 32.44
C ARG A 201 -24.43 24.65 33.92
N GLU A 202 -25.23 24.03 34.77
CA GLU A 202 -24.97 23.87 36.20
C GLU A 202 -23.72 23.02 36.49
N GLN A 203 -23.29 22.23 35.51
CA GLN A 203 -22.08 21.40 35.55
C GLN A 203 -20.95 22.02 34.72
N ALA A 204 -21.01 23.33 34.44
CA ALA A 204 -19.97 24.03 33.71
C ALA A 204 -18.63 23.96 34.47
N ALA A 205 -17.60 23.53 33.75
CA ALA A 205 -16.26 23.33 34.28
C ALA A 205 -15.23 23.63 33.19
N ALA A 206 -13.96 23.82 33.58
CA ALA A 206 -12.86 24.04 32.64
C ALA A 206 -12.52 22.77 31.84
N THR A 207 -12.85 21.60 32.39
CA THR A 207 -12.74 20.30 31.75
C THR A 207 -14.10 19.63 31.67
N GLN A 208 -14.36 18.91 30.59
CA GLN A 208 -15.57 18.13 30.38
C GLN A 208 -15.21 16.75 29.87
N GLU A 209 -15.78 15.72 30.49
CA GLU A 209 -15.60 14.35 30.04
C GLU A 209 -16.80 13.88 29.22
N MET A 210 -16.53 13.17 28.13
CA MET A 210 -17.57 12.56 27.31
C MET A 210 -17.14 11.20 26.78
N GLU A 211 -18.12 10.32 26.61
CA GLU A 211 -17.91 9.02 25.98
C GLU A 211 -18.18 9.15 24.47
N VAL A 212 -17.15 8.85 23.67
CA VAL A 212 -17.24 8.82 22.21
C VAL A 212 -17.37 7.36 21.77
N PRO A 213 -18.44 6.98 21.04
CA PRO A 213 -18.61 5.60 20.56
C PRO A 213 -17.47 5.12 19.67
N ALA A 214 -17.39 3.81 19.48
CA ALA A 214 -16.40 3.18 18.60
C ALA A 214 -16.58 3.63 17.15
N ASP A 215 -15.48 3.91 16.44
CA ASP A 215 -15.46 4.28 15.02
C ASP A 215 -16.39 5.45 14.61
N GLU A 216 -16.76 6.30 15.56
CA GLU A 216 -17.70 7.40 15.36
C GLU A 216 -17.08 8.78 15.60
N THR A 217 -17.76 9.81 15.09
CA THR A 217 -17.44 11.20 15.38
C THR A 217 -18.59 11.83 16.15
N LEU A 218 -18.38 12.06 17.44
CA LEU A 218 -19.32 12.78 18.29
C LEU A 218 -19.21 14.28 18.01
N THR A 219 -20.28 14.88 17.52
CA THR A 219 -20.37 16.33 17.33
C THR A 219 -21.14 16.93 18.50
N VAL A 220 -20.51 17.83 19.24
CA VAL A 220 -21.13 18.57 20.35
C VAL A 220 -20.98 20.06 20.14
N ARG A 221 -21.96 20.82 20.59
CA ARG A 221 -21.86 22.27 20.65
C ARG A 221 -21.39 22.70 22.03
N ALA A 222 -20.16 23.19 22.12
CA ALA A 222 -19.58 23.72 23.35
C ALA A 222 -19.85 25.21 23.49
N TYR A 223 -20.24 25.62 24.69
CA TYR A 223 -20.44 27.00 25.07
C TYR A 223 -19.34 27.36 26.08
N VAL A 224 -18.47 28.30 25.71
CA VAL A 224 -17.38 28.76 26.58
C VAL A 224 -17.78 30.11 27.15
N GLN A 225 -17.82 30.21 28.48
CA GLN A 225 -18.11 31.44 29.21
C GLN A 225 -16.86 31.90 29.95
N ALA A 226 -16.46 33.15 29.73
CA ALA A 226 -15.33 33.79 30.40
C ALA A 226 -15.78 35.01 31.23
N PRO A 227 -15.09 35.33 32.34
CA PRO A 227 -15.42 36.50 33.18
C PRO A 227 -15.35 37.83 32.43
N GLU A 228 -16.05 38.84 32.96
CA GLU A 228 -15.98 40.22 32.44
C GLU A 228 -14.53 40.74 32.43
N GLY A 229 -14.13 41.43 31.35
CA GLY A 229 -12.77 41.95 31.19
C GLY A 229 -11.77 40.96 30.56
N THR A 230 -12.19 39.75 30.22
CA THR A 230 -11.36 38.81 29.42
C THR A 230 -11.16 39.38 28.01
N PRO A 231 -9.92 39.66 27.58
CA PRO A 231 -9.66 40.20 26.25
C PRO A 231 -9.94 39.16 25.16
N ALA A 232 -10.21 39.63 23.94
CA ALA A 232 -10.24 38.76 22.77
C ALA A 232 -8.83 38.19 22.51
N GLY A 233 -8.72 36.90 22.23
CA GLY A 233 -7.43 36.25 22.10
C GLY A 233 -7.52 34.80 21.64
N GLU A 234 -6.37 34.22 21.29
CA GLU A 234 -6.28 32.80 20.94
C GLU A 234 -6.29 31.93 22.20
N PHE A 235 -6.98 30.80 22.10
CA PHE A 235 -6.97 29.76 23.12
C PHE A 235 -7.07 28.39 22.46
N THR A 236 -6.85 27.34 23.24
CA THR A 236 -6.79 25.97 22.71
C THR A 236 -7.75 25.07 23.45
N PHE A 237 -8.49 24.25 22.69
CA PHE A 237 -9.12 23.06 23.24
C PHE A 237 -8.13 21.91 23.16
N ARG A 238 -7.85 21.27 24.29
CA ARG A 238 -7.08 20.03 24.35
C ARG A 238 -8.04 18.88 24.58
N MET A 239 -8.04 17.91 23.69
CA MET A 239 -8.72 16.64 23.90
C MET A 239 -7.68 15.61 24.35
N THR A 240 -7.95 14.93 25.46
CA THR A 240 -7.12 13.85 25.99
C THR A 240 -7.97 12.61 26.16
N SER A 241 -7.53 11.50 25.60
CA SER A 241 -8.15 10.21 25.86
C SER A 241 -7.81 9.69 27.26
N LEU A 242 -8.79 9.12 27.94
CA LEU A 242 -8.63 8.64 29.32
C LEU A 242 -8.32 7.13 29.39
N ASP A 243 -7.82 6.56 28.29
CA ASP A 243 -7.35 5.17 28.26
C ASP A 243 -5.83 5.06 28.54
N GLU A 244 -5.28 3.86 28.43
CA GLU A 244 -3.86 3.60 28.70
C GLU A 244 -2.92 4.34 27.74
N GLN A 245 -3.39 4.67 26.52
CA GLN A 245 -2.58 5.34 25.50
C GLN A 245 -2.45 6.85 25.80
N ARG A 246 -3.47 7.45 26.44
CA ARG A 246 -3.55 8.89 26.76
C ARG A 246 -3.19 9.79 25.57
N GLU A 247 -3.63 9.40 24.37
CA GLU A 247 -3.50 10.19 23.16
C GLU A 247 -4.12 11.58 23.37
N THR A 248 -3.43 12.60 22.88
CA THR A 248 -3.86 14.00 22.93
C THR A 248 -3.96 14.59 21.55
N ASP A 249 -4.96 15.41 21.32
CA ASP A 249 -5.05 16.29 20.16
C ASP A 249 -5.50 17.70 20.57
N THR A 250 -5.12 18.71 19.79
CA THR A 250 -5.34 20.12 20.14
C THR A 250 -5.93 20.89 18.98
N GLY A 251 -7.00 21.63 19.25
CA GLY A 251 -7.60 22.57 18.31
C GLY A 251 -7.50 24.00 18.83
N SER A 252 -6.70 24.83 18.18
CA SER A 252 -6.59 26.25 18.49
C SER A 252 -7.70 27.05 17.84
N THR A 253 -8.24 28.04 18.56
CA THR A 253 -9.29 28.93 18.07
C THR A 253 -9.22 30.29 18.77
N ARG A 254 -10.11 31.22 18.39
CA ARG A 254 -10.16 32.58 18.94
C ARG A 254 -11.39 32.75 19.83
N PHE A 255 -11.20 33.45 20.93
CA PHE A 255 -12.25 33.96 21.79
C PHE A 255 -12.54 35.41 21.38
N ASP A 256 -13.79 35.69 21.03
CA ASP A 256 -14.28 37.02 20.74
C ASP A 256 -14.85 37.68 22.00
N ALA A 257 -14.52 38.96 22.21
CA ALA A 257 -14.96 39.75 23.37
C ALA A 257 -15.32 41.18 22.95
N PRO A 258 -16.18 41.88 23.71
CA PRO A 258 -16.54 43.27 23.44
C PRO A 258 -15.29 44.16 23.46
N GLY A 259 -15.07 44.95 22.40
CA GLY A 259 -13.92 45.85 22.28
C GLY A 259 -12.67 45.25 21.65
N GLY A 260 -12.70 43.99 21.22
CA GLY A 260 -11.65 43.42 20.37
C GLY A 260 -11.80 43.86 18.91
N GLU A 261 -10.74 44.43 18.32
CA GLU A 261 -10.68 44.67 16.87
C GLU A 261 -10.71 43.31 16.12
N GLN A 262 -11.52 43.24 15.05
CA GLN A 262 -11.63 42.08 14.16
C GLN A 262 -10.33 41.84 13.39
#